data_AF-A0A0D1YKX1-F1
#
_entry.id   AF-A0A0D1YKX1-F1
#
_cell.length_a   1.000
_cell.length_b   1.000
_cell.length_c   1.000
_cell.angle_alpha   90.00
_cell.angle_beta   90.00
_cell.angle_gamma   90.00
#
_symmetry.space_group_name_H-M   'P 1'
#
loop_
_entity.id
_entity.type
_entity.pdbx_description
1 polymer ?
#
loop_
_entity_poly.entity_id
_entity_poly.type
_entity_poly.pdbx_seq_one_letter_code
_entity_poly.pdbx_strand_id
1 'polypeptide(L)'
;MPSNPTLGRFPPDDNLYRVPSNISSDSDSTICFACLEYESGCCRCLCFLQRLRSGELETNPAFTQSDSDHADPPITPTPVDFPDKPAVVEEKQGVIEFRVVNNDNSREHNIILTGLKGIFQKQLPKMPKDYIARLVYDKTHLSIAIIKQPLEVVGGITYRPFNSRTFAEIVFCAISSDQQVKGYGAHLMAHLKDYVKATSPIMYFLTYADNYAIGYFKKQGFTKEITLEKSIWMGYIKDYEGGTIMQCSMLPKIRYLQVPRILQKQKEAVMAKIRAVSKSHLVHAPPAQWKNGICEIDPMLIPAIKASGWSPSMDELSRQPRHGPNYNQLLHLLNDMQNHTSAWPFAQPVNKDEVPDYYEVIKEPMDLSTMEERLQNDLYPRPEDFIKDSKLIFDNCRKYNNETTPYAKSANKLEKFMWQQIKNIPEWSHLAE
;
A
#
# COMPACT_ATOMS: atom_id res chain seq x y z
N MET A 1 -13.11 39.68 -15.20
CA MET A 1 -13.46 38.84 -14.04
C MET A 1 -13.69 37.42 -14.56
N PRO A 2 -12.84 36.44 -14.26
CA PRO A 2 -13.10 35.08 -14.68
C PRO A 2 -14.06 34.42 -13.69
N SER A 3 -15.13 33.84 -14.23
CA SER A 3 -16.20 33.10 -13.55
C SER A 3 -15.66 31.85 -12.84
N ASN A 4 -16.11 31.63 -11.60
CA ASN A 4 -15.89 30.39 -10.85
C ASN A 4 -16.31 29.15 -11.65
N PRO A 5 -15.56 28.04 -11.61
CA PRO A 5 -16.03 26.77 -12.15
C PRO A 5 -17.22 26.27 -11.31
N THR A 6 -18.29 25.90 -12.00
CA THR A 6 -19.53 25.35 -11.43
C THR A 6 -19.25 24.08 -10.63
N LEU A 7 -19.52 24.13 -9.32
CA LEU A 7 -19.73 22.96 -8.47
C LEU A 7 -20.97 22.21 -8.99
N GLY A 8 -20.82 20.93 -9.34
CA GLY A 8 -21.96 20.06 -9.62
C GLY A 8 -21.74 19.06 -10.76
N ARG A 9 -21.76 17.77 -10.40
CA ARG A 9 -21.69 16.55 -11.22
C ARG A 9 -20.39 16.33 -12.01
N PHE A 10 -19.84 15.13 -11.88
CA PHE A 10 -18.80 14.64 -12.81
C PHE A 10 -19.38 14.64 -14.23
N PRO A 11 -18.62 15.08 -15.26
CA PRO A 11 -19.08 14.98 -16.64
C PRO A 11 -19.39 13.52 -16.99
N PRO A 12 -20.47 13.24 -17.74
CA PRO A 12 -20.78 11.90 -18.17
C PRO A 12 -19.63 11.33 -19.02
N ASP A 13 -19.40 10.04 -18.85
CA ASP A 13 -18.24 9.26 -19.27
C ASP A 13 -18.09 9.10 -20.80
N ASP A 14 -18.70 9.96 -21.62
CA ASP A 14 -18.88 9.69 -23.06
C ASP A 14 -18.48 10.78 -24.07
N ASN A 15 -18.03 11.99 -23.68
CA ASN A 15 -17.68 13.02 -24.69
C ASN A 15 -16.31 13.71 -24.61
N LEU A 16 -15.35 13.14 -23.87
CA LEU A 16 -13.92 13.49 -24.00
C LEU A 16 -13.12 12.40 -24.74
N TYR A 17 -13.81 11.46 -25.41
CA TYR A 17 -13.30 10.16 -25.84
C TYR A 17 -13.02 10.08 -27.34
N ARG A 18 -12.06 10.87 -27.82
CA ARG A 18 -11.29 10.50 -29.02
C ARG A 18 -9.81 10.63 -28.73
N VAL A 19 -9.15 9.47 -28.57
CA VAL A 19 -7.70 9.39 -28.80
C VAL A 19 -7.51 9.52 -30.32
N PRO A 20 -6.70 10.48 -30.82
CA PRO A 20 -6.33 10.49 -32.23
C PRO A 20 -5.64 9.17 -32.57
N SER A 21 -6.05 8.52 -33.65
CA SER A 21 -5.61 7.21 -34.10
C SER A 21 -4.16 7.13 -34.61
N ASN A 22 -3.28 8.08 -34.24
CA ASN A 22 -1.89 8.11 -34.68
C ASN A 22 -0.96 8.35 -33.49
N ILE A 23 -0.42 7.26 -32.92
CA ILE A 23 0.79 7.32 -32.09
C ILE A 23 1.93 6.81 -32.96
N SER A 24 2.82 7.71 -33.38
CA SER A 24 4.12 7.34 -33.91
C SER A 24 4.99 6.83 -32.76
N SER A 25 5.76 5.80 -33.05
CA SER A 25 6.78 5.23 -32.17
C SER A 25 7.90 6.22 -31.96
N ASP A 26 7.97 6.84 -30.78
CA ASP A 26 9.23 7.36 -30.25
C ASP A 26 9.66 6.46 -29.08
N SER A 27 10.71 5.71 -29.37
CA SER A 27 11.55 4.97 -28.44
C SER A 27 12.34 5.95 -27.59
N ASP A 28 12.00 6.06 -26.30
CA ASP A 28 12.95 6.15 -25.18
C ASP A 28 12.22 6.57 -23.91
N SER A 29 11.84 5.58 -23.12
CA SER A 29 11.62 5.78 -21.69
C SER A 29 11.78 4.45 -20.97
N THR A 30 13.01 4.15 -20.58
CA THR A 30 13.35 3.11 -19.62
C THR A 30 12.70 3.47 -18.28
N ILE A 31 11.51 2.92 -18.01
CA ILE A 31 10.89 2.99 -16.69
C ILE A 31 11.49 1.86 -15.86
N CYS A 32 12.27 2.25 -14.87
CA CYS A 32 12.86 1.37 -13.86
C CYS A 32 11.72 0.71 -13.05
N PHE A 33 11.64 -0.62 -13.12
CA PHE A 33 10.69 -1.42 -12.37
C PHE A 33 11.14 -1.53 -10.91
N ALA A 34 10.50 -0.78 -10.02
CA ALA A 34 10.57 -1.01 -8.58
C ALA A 34 9.22 -1.58 -8.10
N CYS A 35 9.23 -2.89 -7.85
CA CYS A 35 8.39 -3.65 -6.90
C CYS A 35 7.00 -3.10 -6.56
N LEU A 36 5.97 -3.55 -7.29
CA LEU A 36 4.58 -3.55 -6.83
C LEU A 36 3.90 -4.85 -7.24
N GLU A 37 4.33 -5.96 -6.63
CA GLU A 37 3.52 -7.17 -6.42
C GLU A 37 4.32 -8.09 -5.49
N TYR A 38 4.14 -7.91 -4.18
CA TYR A 38 4.82 -8.67 -3.14
C TYR A 38 3.80 -9.39 -2.28
N GLU A 39 2.90 -10.15 -2.91
CA GLU A 39 1.90 -10.93 -2.18
C GLU A 39 1.40 -12.18 -2.91
N SER A 40 2.07 -12.64 -3.98
CA SER A 40 1.77 -13.96 -4.54
C SER A 40 3.06 -14.72 -4.88
N GLY A 41 3.33 -15.73 -4.05
CA GLY A 41 4.48 -16.61 -4.15
C GLY A 41 4.56 -17.32 -5.49
N CYS A 42 5.44 -16.83 -6.37
CA CYS A 42 5.95 -17.60 -7.49
C CYS A 42 7.48 -17.54 -7.48
N CYS A 43 8.12 -18.63 -7.05
CA CYS A 43 9.58 -18.82 -7.03
C CYS A 43 10.28 -18.63 -8.41
N ARG A 44 9.52 -18.45 -9.50
CA ARG A 44 10.07 -18.41 -10.86
C ARG A 44 10.67 -17.06 -11.28
N CYS A 45 10.35 -15.94 -10.61
CA CYS A 45 10.89 -14.62 -10.97
C CYS A 45 12.30 -14.33 -10.39
N LEU A 46 12.70 -15.02 -9.31
CA LEU A 46 13.98 -14.77 -8.64
C LEU A 46 15.20 -15.13 -9.52
N CYS A 47 15.10 -16.17 -10.36
CA CYS A 47 16.20 -16.62 -11.19
C CYS A 47 16.61 -15.63 -12.30
N PHE A 48 15.70 -14.77 -12.77
CA PHE A 48 16.03 -13.81 -13.84
C PHE A 48 16.75 -12.57 -13.30
N LEU A 49 16.42 -12.14 -12.08
CA LEU A 49 16.98 -10.93 -11.46
C LEU A 49 18.38 -11.16 -10.86
N GLN A 50 18.71 -12.38 -10.45
CA GLN A 50 20.02 -12.69 -9.86
C GLN A 50 21.16 -12.62 -10.90
N ARG A 51 20.88 -12.93 -12.17
CA ARG A 51 21.83 -12.77 -13.28
C ARG A 51 22.20 -11.31 -13.59
N LEU A 52 21.40 -10.34 -13.16
CA LEU A 52 21.69 -8.90 -13.38
C LEU A 52 22.51 -8.28 -12.23
N ARG A 53 22.62 -8.93 -11.07
CA ARG A 53 23.37 -8.41 -9.90
C ARG A 53 24.83 -8.87 -9.83
N SER A 54 25.17 -10.02 -10.42
CA SER A 54 26.55 -10.48 -10.54
C SER A 54 27.17 -9.88 -11.81
N GLY A 55 27.94 -8.80 -11.66
CA GLY A 55 28.60 -8.06 -12.75
C GLY A 55 29.70 -8.82 -13.50
N GLU A 56 29.43 -10.03 -13.97
CA GLU A 56 30.29 -10.78 -14.88
C GLU A 56 29.92 -10.44 -16.33
N LEU A 57 30.46 -9.32 -16.81
CA LEU A 57 30.57 -9.02 -18.23
C LEU A 57 31.73 -9.86 -18.80
N GLU A 58 31.48 -11.15 -19.03
CA GLU A 58 32.29 -11.88 -20.00
C GLU A 58 31.82 -11.49 -21.40
N THR A 59 32.72 -10.85 -22.14
CA THR A 59 32.56 -10.49 -23.54
C THR A 59 32.41 -11.76 -24.38
N ASN A 60 31.17 -12.16 -24.68
CA ASN A 60 30.91 -13.19 -25.67
C ASN A 60 31.02 -12.60 -27.09
N PRO A 61 31.64 -13.32 -28.04
CA PRO A 61 31.96 -12.81 -29.36
C PRO A 61 30.68 -12.63 -30.19
N ALA A 62 30.75 -11.66 -31.10
CA ALA A 62 29.71 -11.22 -32.02
C ALA A 62 28.77 -12.36 -32.48
N PHE A 63 27.51 -12.29 -32.04
CA PHE A 63 26.42 -13.03 -32.66
C PHE A 63 26.16 -12.37 -34.02
N THR A 64 26.79 -12.90 -35.07
CA THR A 64 26.45 -12.55 -36.46
C THR A 64 24.98 -12.90 -36.67
N GLN A 65 24.14 -11.89 -36.81
CA GLN A 65 22.75 -12.03 -37.25
C GLN A 65 22.76 -12.69 -38.64
N SER A 66 22.33 -13.95 -38.69
CA SER A 66 21.69 -14.46 -39.88
C SER A 66 20.25 -13.96 -39.85
N ASP A 67 19.94 -12.97 -40.68
CA ASP A 67 18.57 -12.60 -41.04
C ASP A 67 17.86 -13.86 -41.56
N SER A 68 16.99 -14.43 -40.73
CA SER A 68 16.00 -15.42 -41.16
C SER A 68 14.66 -15.01 -40.59
N ASP A 69 13.80 -14.52 -41.48
CA ASP A 69 12.35 -14.34 -41.43
C ASP A 69 11.59 -15.08 -40.32
N HIS A 70 11.72 -14.62 -39.08
CA HIS A 70 10.79 -14.96 -38.00
C HIS A 70 10.00 -13.71 -37.67
N ALA A 71 8.95 -13.47 -38.46
CA ALA A 71 7.88 -12.54 -38.08
C ALA A 71 7.40 -12.92 -36.67
N ASP A 72 7.32 -11.94 -35.78
CA ASP A 72 6.72 -12.11 -34.46
C ASP A 72 5.35 -12.81 -34.63
N PRO A 73 5.05 -13.85 -33.84
CA PRO A 73 3.78 -14.54 -33.96
C PRO A 73 2.63 -13.52 -33.79
N PRO A 74 1.57 -13.60 -34.61
CA PRO A 74 0.48 -12.64 -34.55
C PRO A 74 -0.11 -12.63 -33.15
N ILE A 75 -0.07 -11.46 -32.49
CA ILE A 75 -0.73 -11.23 -31.21
C ILE A 75 -2.23 -11.28 -31.49
N THR A 76 -2.85 -12.45 -31.33
CA THR A 76 -4.31 -12.54 -31.28
C THR A 76 -4.78 -11.88 -29.99
N PRO A 77 -5.55 -10.78 -30.05
CA PRO A 77 -6.10 -10.15 -28.85
C PRO A 77 -7.16 -11.08 -28.27
N THR A 78 -6.77 -11.94 -27.32
CA THR A 78 -7.74 -12.62 -26.46
C THR A 78 -8.44 -11.56 -25.62
N PRO A 79 -9.77 -11.46 -25.67
CA PRO A 79 -10.52 -10.61 -24.74
C PRO A 79 -10.18 -11.02 -23.31
N VAL A 80 -9.75 -10.07 -22.49
CA VAL A 80 -9.49 -10.34 -21.08
C VAL A 80 -10.67 -9.84 -20.28
N ASP A 81 -11.34 -10.80 -19.64
CA ASP A 81 -12.42 -10.51 -18.72
C ASP A 81 -11.88 -9.74 -17.51
N PHE A 82 -12.46 -8.57 -17.29
CA PHE A 82 -12.15 -7.71 -16.16
C PHE A 82 -13.38 -7.64 -15.25
N PRO A 83 -13.44 -8.46 -14.18
CA PRO A 83 -14.56 -8.40 -13.25
C PRO A 83 -14.49 -7.09 -12.47
N ASP A 84 -15.47 -6.22 -12.69
CA ASP A 84 -15.60 -4.97 -11.98
C ASP A 84 -15.94 -5.22 -10.50
N LYS A 85 -15.37 -4.40 -9.61
CA LYS A 85 -15.71 -4.44 -8.18
C LYS A 85 -17.17 -4.01 -7.96
N PRO A 86 -17.83 -4.46 -6.88
CA PRO A 86 -19.24 -4.11 -6.61
C PRO A 86 -19.52 -2.61 -6.66
N ALA A 87 -18.64 -1.78 -6.08
CA ALA A 87 -18.79 -0.33 -6.13
C ALA A 87 -18.83 0.26 -7.55
N VAL A 88 -18.01 -0.27 -8.46
CA VAL A 88 -17.96 0.18 -9.87
C VAL A 88 -19.22 -0.25 -10.61
N VAL A 89 -19.73 -1.45 -10.32
CA VAL A 89 -20.98 -1.96 -10.88
C VAL A 89 -22.18 -1.14 -10.40
N GLU A 90 -22.26 -0.86 -9.09
CA GLU A 90 -23.33 -0.03 -8.51
C GLU A 90 -23.32 1.40 -9.09
N GLU A 91 -22.15 1.99 -9.36
CA GLU A 91 -22.04 3.30 -10.01
C GLU A 91 -22.52 3.25 -11.46
N LYS A 92 -22.08 2.26 -12.25
CA LYS A 92 -22.52 2.09 -13.65
C LYS A 92 -24.02 1.89 -13.79
N GLN A 93 -24.62 1.25 -12.80
CA GLN A 93 -26.08 1.04 -12.73
C GLN A 93 -26.83 2.28 -12.22
N GLY A 94 -26.13 3.34 -11.81
CA GLY A 94 -26.73 4.56 -11.25
C GLY A 94 -27.31 4.39 -9.84
N VAL A 95 -26.98 3.29 -9.15
CA VAL A 95 -27.41 3.04 -7.75
C VAL A 95 -26.71 4.01 -6.80
N ILE A 96 -25.42 4.26 -7.07
CA ILE A 96 -24.61 5.23 -6.34
C ILE A 96 -24.07 6.29 -7.30
N GLU A 97 -23.75 7.45 -6.75
CA GLU A 97 -23.07 8.54 -7.44
C GLU A 97 -22.05 9.21 -6.51
N PHE A 98 -21.03 9.81 -7.11
CA PHE A 98 -20.02 10.58 -6.39
C PHE A 98 -20.30 12.07 -6.61
N ARG A 99 -20.39 12.84 -5.52
CA ARG A 99 -20.59 14.29 -5.59
C ARG A 99 -19.61 15.04 -4.73
N VAL A 100 -19.00 16.07 -5.30
CA VAL A 100 -18.19 17.04 -4.56
C VAL A 100 -19.10 18.18 -4.13
N VAL A 101 -19.16 18.42 -2.83
CA VAL A 101 -20.02 19.41 -2.19
C VAL A 101 -19.22 20.26 -1.22
N ASN A 102 -19.72 21.46 -0.94
CA ASN A 102 -19.20 22.36 0.08
C ASN A 102 -20.34 23.18 0.69
N ASN A 103 -20.04 23.97 1.73
CA ASN A 103 -21.04 24.82 2.34
C ASN A 103 -21.27 26.11 1.51
N ASP A 104 -22.07 25.98 0.47
CA ASP A 104 -22.54 27.08 -0.40
C ASP A 104 -23.95 27.59 -0.05
N ASN A 105 -24.48 27.19 1.11
CA ASN A 105 -25.86 27.40 1.55
C ASN A 105 -26.94 26.69 0.70
N SER A 106 -26.59 25.80 -0.22
CA SER A 106 -27.57 24.97 -0.92
C SER A 106 -28.23 23.98 0.05
N ARG A 107 -29.56 23.78 -0.09
CA ARG A 107 -30.29 22.79 0.72
C ARG A 107 -29.75 21.38 0.48
N GLU A 108 -29.46 21.04 -0.77
CA GLU A 108 -28.99 19.71 -1.14
C GLU A 108 -27.59 19.42 -0.58
N HIS A 109 -26.66 20.36 -0.73
CA HIS A 109 -25.32 20.23 -0.16
C HIS A 109 -25.37 20.17 1.37
N ASN A 110 -26.22 20.97 2.01
CA ASN A 110 -26.40 20.89 3.46
C ASN A 110 -26.91 19.53 3.93
N ILE A 111 -27.82 18.87 3.20
CA ILE A 111 -28.27 17.52 3.54
C ILE A 111 -27.10 16.53 3.44
N ILE A 112 -26.33 16.60 2.35
CA ILE A 112 -25.18 15.71 2.14
C ILE A 112 -24.10 15.93 3.21
N LEU A 113 -23.72 17.17 3.48
CA LEU A 113 -22.76 17.54 4.53
C LEU A 113 -23.24 17.09 5.92
N THR A 114 -24.54 17.20 6.20
CA THR A 114 -25.12 16.71 7.45
C THR A 114 -25.03 15.19 7.57
N GLY A 115 -25.28 14.47 6.48
CA GLY A 115 -25.10 13.02 6.41
C GLY A 115 -23.64 12.61 6.64
N LEU A 116 -22.69 13.27 5.96
CA LEU A 116 -21.25 13.06 6.14
C LEU A 116 -20.81 13.33 7.58
N LYS A 117 -21.22 14.45 8.16
CA LYS A 117 -20.98 14.77 9.58
C LYS A 117 -21.44 13.63 10.48
N GLY A 118 -22.64 13.10 10.25
CA GLY A 118 -23.19 11.98 11.02
C GLY A 118 -22.34 10.70 10.90
N ILE A 119 -21.83 10.39 9.71
CA ILE A 119 -20.93 9.25 9.49
C ILE A 119 -19.60 9.49 10.20
N PHE A 120 -18.96 10.65 10.00
CA PHE A 120 -17.67 10.96 10.64
C PHE A 120 -17.78 10.91 12.16
N GLN A 121 -18.84 11.46 12.75
CA GLN A 121 -19.06 11.41 14.20
C GLN A 121 -19.23 9.99 14.75
N LYS A 122 -19.71 9.05 13.93
CA LYS A 122 -19.85 7.63 14.32
C LYS A 122 -18.54 6.84 14.10
N GLN A 123 -17.89 7.06 12.96
CA GLN A 123 -16.70 6.29 12.54
C GLN A 123 -15.40 6.80 13.15
N LEU A 124 -15.36 8.06 13.61
CA LEU A 124 -14.19 8.71 14.21
C LEU A 124 -14.49 9.10 15.67
N PRO A 125 -14.66 8.13 16.60
CA PRO A 125 -15.08 8.42 17.97
C PRO A 125 -14.04 9.20 18.79
N LYS A 126 -12.77 9.19 18.37
CA LYS A 126 -11.69 9.97 19.00
C LYS A 126 -11.76 11.46 18.66
N MET A 127 -12.48 11.83 17.60
CA MET A 127 -12.59 13.21 17.14
C MET A 127 -13.79 13.91 17.81
N PRO A 128 -13.62 15.11 18.39
CA PRO A 128 -14.74 15.84 19.00
C PRO A 128 -15.86 16.14 18.00
N LYS A 129 -17.11 15.91 18.40
CA LYS A 129 -18.28 16.06 17.51
C LYS A 129 -18.43 17.47 16.94
N ASP A 130 -18.16 18.49 17.77
CA ASP A 130 -18.22 19.90 17.36
C ASP A 130 -17.07 20.27 16.42
N TYR A 131 -15.91 19.64 16.61
CA TYR A 131 -14.77 19.82 15.72
C TYR A 131 -15.08 19.28 14.32
N ILE A 132 -15.65 18.07 14.23
CA ILE A 132 -16.11 17.49 12.96
C ILE A 132 -17.13 18.41 12.29
N ALA A 133 -18.16 18.84 13.02
CA ALA A 133 -19.20 19.71 12.47
C ALA A 133 -18.61 21.01 11.92
N ARG A 134 -17.74 21.66 12.70
CA ARG A 134 -17.10 22.92 12.31
C ARG A 134 -16.33 22.81 10.99
N LEU A 135 -15.55 21.74 10.80
CA LEU A 135 -14.76 21.57 9.58
C LEU A 135 -15.56 21.07 8.38
N VAL A 136 -16.55 20.19 8.59
CA VAL A 136 -17.44 19.73 7.50
C VAL A 136 -18.27 20.88 6.93
N TYR A 137 -18.73 21.82 7.76
CA TYR A 137 -19.46 23.01 7.30
C TYR A 137 -18.57 24.22 6.99
N ASP A 138 -17.25 24.09 7.09
CA ASP A 138 -16.33 25.18 6.77
C ASP A 138 -16.29 25.41 5.25
N LYS A 139 -16.43 26.66 4.81
CA LYS A 139 -16.51 26.99 3.38
C LYS A 139 -15.20 26.78 2.62
N THR A 140 -14.07 26.70 3.34
CA THR A 140 -12.75 26.43 2.75
C THR A 140 -12.47 24.93 2.59
N HIS A 141 -13.34 24.08 3.13
CA HIS A 141 -13.26 22.64 2.99
C HIS A 141 -14.22 22.17 1.89
N LEU A 142 -13.80 21.12 1.19
CA LEU A 142 -14.59 20.40 0.20
C LEU A 142 -14.81 18.98 0.70
N SER A 143 -15.96 18.40 0.37
CA SER A 143 -16.25 17.01 0.67
C SER A 143 -16.66 16.27 -0.59
N ILE A 144 -16.01 15.15 -0.88
CA ILE A 144 -16.52 14.18 -1.86
C ILE A 144 -17.34 13.13 -1.12
N ALA A 145 -18.60 12.96 -1.51
CA ALA A 145 -19.56 12.05 -0.90
C ALA A 145 -19.97 10.95 -1.88
N ILE A 146 -20.16 9.74 -1.35
CA ILE A 146 -20.86 8.65 -2.02
C ILE A 146 -22.34 8.77 -1.63
N ILE A 147 -23.19 8.93 -2.63
CA ILE A 147 -24.63 9.08 -2.43
C ILE A 147 -25.31 7.89 -3.11
N LYS A 148 -26.17 7.21 -2.36
CA LYS A 148 -27.08 6.20 -2.88
C LYS A 148 -28.44 6.84 -3.11
N GLN A 149 -29.06 6.58 -4.26
CA GLN A 149 -30.34 7.19 -4.61
C GLN A 149 -31.44 6.83 -3.58
N PRO A 150 -32.31 7.79 -3.17
CA PRO A 150 -32.42 9.15 -3.72
C PRO A 150 -31.47 10.20 -3.11
N LEU A 151 -31.00 10.05 -1.87
CA LEU A 151 -30.06 11.00 -1.24
C LEU A 151 -29.38 10.45 0.04
N GLU A 152 -29.21 9.14 0.13
CA GLU A 152 -28.57 8.49 1.28
C GLU A 152 -27.05 8.62 1.20
N VAL A 153 -26.42 9.20 2.21
CA VAL A 153 -24.96 9.32 2.25
C VAL A 153 -24.37 8.03 2.80
N VAL A 154 -23.47 7.40 2.03
CA VAL A 154 -22.81 6.13 2.38
C VAL A 154 -21.44 6.35 3.02
N GLY A 155 -20.77 7.44 2.63
CA GLY A 155 -19.43 7.77 3.11
C GLY A 155 -18.84 8.94 2.34
N GLY A 156 -17.65 9.37 2.74
CA GLY A 156 -17.00 10.48 2.06
C GLY A 156 -15.61 10.82 2.59
N ILE A 157 -14.97 11.75 1.88
CA ILE A 157 -13.71 12.37 2.27
C ILE A 157 -13.91 13.88 2.33
N THR A 158 -13.58 14.49 3.46
CA THR A 158 -13.46 15.95 3.58
C THR A 158 -11.99 16.32 3.49
N TYR A 159 -11.67 17.25 2.59
CA TYR A 159 -10.32 17.73 2.35
C TYR A 159 -10.28 19.26 2.22
N ARG A 160 -9.11 19.83 2.50
CA ARG A 160 -8.84 21.25 2.38
C ARG A 160 -7.77 21.49 1.32
N PRO A 161 -8.12 22.06 0.15
CA PRO A 161 -7.16 22.31 -0.92
C PRO A 161 -6.29 23.55 -0.64
N PHE A 162 -4.97 23.43 -0.85
CA PHE A 162 -4.02 24.53 -0.84
C PHE A 162 -3.43 24.71 -2.25
N ASN A 163 -4.24 25.25 -3.17
CA ASN A 163 -3.90 25.35 -4.60
C ASN A 163 -2.56 26.06 -4.87
N SER A 164 -2.23 27.11 -4.12
CA SER A 164 -0.95 27.83 -4.26
C SER A 164 0.26 27.04 -3.80
N ARG A 165 0.05 25.96 -3.02
CA ARG A 165 1.08 25.10 -2.43
C ARG A 165 1.08 23.69 -3.04
N THR A 166 0.23 23.44 -4.03
CA THR A 166 0.13 22.17 -4.79
C THR A 166 -0.22 20.93 -3.95
N PHE A 167 -0.71 21.09 -2.71
CA PHE A 167 -1.16 19.98 -1.86
C PHE A 167 -2.58 20.20 -1.33
N ALA A 168 -3.23 19.12 -0.89
CA ALA A 168 -4.43 19.20 -0.07
C ALA A 168 -4.30 18.36 1.20
N GLU A 169 -4.91 18.84 2.27
CA GLU A 169 -5.03 18.12 3.53
C GLU A 169 -6.29 17.26 3.50
N ILE A 170 -6.17 15.95 3.68
CA ILE A 170 -7.31 15.08 3.95
C ILE A 170 -7.59 15.14 5.44
N VAL A 171 -8.76 15.70 5.79
CA VAL A 171 -9.16 15.94 7.17
C VAL A 171 -9.95 14.77 7.72
N PHE A 172 -10.94 14.28 6.97
CA PHE A 172 -11.76 13.13 7.35
C PHE A 172 -11.91 12.17 6.19
N CYS A 173 -11.85 10.87 6.47
CA CYS A 173 -12.12 9.81 5.51
C CYS A 173 -12.84 8.68 6.23
N ALA A 174 -14.11 8.43 5.87
CA ALA A 174 -14.88 7.37 6.48
C ALA A 174 -15.98 6.84 5.55
N ILE A 175 -16.25 5.55 5.67
CA ILE A 175 -17.37 4.85 5.04
C ILE A 175 -18.24 4.26 6.16
N SER A 176 -19.55 4.28 5.99
CA SER A 176 -20.49 3.64 6.93
C SER A 176 -20.14 2.16 7.11
N SER A 177 -20.19 1.67 8.37
CA SER A 177 -19.69 0.33 8.75
C SER A 177 -20.36 -0.81 7.96
N ASP A 178 -21.63 -0.67 7.63
CA ASP A 178 -22.42 -1.64 6.85
C ASP A 178 -21.98 -1.73 5.38
N GLN A 179 -21.18 -0.79 4.89
CA GLN A 179 -20.75 -0.69 3.49
C GLN A 179 -19.24 -0.83 3.28
N GLN A 180 -18.43 -1.06 4.32
CA GLN A 180 -16.95 -1.05 4.24
C GLN A 180 -16.37 -2.19 3.37
N VAL A 181 -17.07 -3.31 3.20
CA VAL A 181 -16.58 -4.50 2.47
C VAL A 181 -16.76 -4.44 0.95
N LYS A 182 -17.49 -3.45 0.42
CA LYS A 182 -17.79 -3.35 -1.02
C LYS A 182 -16.70 -2.68 -1.86
N GLY A 183 -15.62 -2.23 -1.22
CA GLY A 183 -14.53 -1.52 -1.90
C GLY A 183 -14.76 -0.02 -2.09
N TYR A 184 -15.76 0.56 -1.43
CA TYR A 184 -16.10 1.99 -1.55
C TYR A 184 -14.97 2.93 -1.19
N GLY A 185 -14.18 2.64 -0.15
CA GLY A 185 -13.06 3.51 0.23
C GLY A 185 -12.04 3.68 -0.89
N ALA A 186 -11.61 2.56 -1.50
CA ALA A 186 -10.67 2.59 -2.62
C ALA A 186 -11.25 3.32 -3.85
N HIS A 187 -12.53 3.09 -4.15
CA HIS A 187 -13.22 3.74 -5.27
C HIS A 187 -13.37 5.26 -5.05
N LEU A 188 -13.70 5.66 -3.83
CA LEU A 188 -13.80 7.06 -3.41
C LEU A 188 -12.46 7.79 -3.49
N MET A 189 -11.37 7.14 -3.06
CA MET A 189 -10.03 7.73 -3.18
C MET A 189 -9.60 7.87 -4.64
N ALA A 190 -9.95 6.91 -5.51
CA ALA A 190 -9.68 7.01 -6.94
C ALA A 190 -10.43 8.20 -7.57
N HIS A 191 -11.73 8.35 -7.26
CA HIS A 191 -12.54 9.50 -7.64
C HIS A 191 -11.95 10.82 -7.14
N LEU A 192 -11.53 10.88 -5.88
CA LEU A 192 -10.90 12.09 -5.31
C LEU A 192 -9.61 12.47 -6.06
N LYS A 193 -8.73 11.50 -6.33
CA LYS A 193 -7.47 11.74 -7.04
C LYS A 193 -7.71 12.25 -8.46
N ASP A 194 -8.60 11.59 -9.20
CA ASP A 194 -8.91 11.99 -10.58
C ASP A 194 -9.61 13.35 -10.62
N TYR A 195 -10.53 13.63 -9.69
CA TYR A 195 -11.21 14.92 -9.56
C TYR A 195 -10.23 16.06 -9.27
N VAL A 196 -9.41 15.92 -8.22
CA VAL A 196 -8.48 16.97 -7.78
C VAL A 196 -7.44 17.25 -8.87
N LYS A 197 -6.91 16.20 -9.51
CA LYS A 197 -5.95 16.34 -10.61
C LYS A 197 -6.56 17.02 -11.84
N ALA A 198 -7.85 16.79 -12.12
CA ALA A 198 -8.53 17.41 -13.25
C ALA A 198 -8.94 18.88 -13.01
N THR A 199 -9.16 19.26 -11.74
CA THR A 199 -9.77 20.55 -11.38
C THR A 199 -8.80 21.53 -10.71
N SER A 200 -7.59 21.09 -10.34
CA SER A 200 -6.64 21.90 -9.57
C SER A 200 -5.19 21.52 -9.88
N PRO A 201 -4.19 22.36 -9.50
CA PRO A 201 -2.77 22.03 -9.64
C PRO A 201 -2.24 21.09 -8.54
N ILE A 202 -3.11 20.54 -7.70
CA ILE A 202 -2.71 19.74 -6.54
C ILE A 202 -2.22 18.37 -7.01
N MET A 203 -1.02 18.01 -6.55
CA MET A 203 -0.37 16.72 -6.84
C MET A 203 -0.05 15.91 -5.57
N TYR A 204 -0.21 16.52 -4.39
CA TYR A 204 0.12 15.89 -3.11
C TYR A 204 -1.09 15.88 -2.18
N PHE A 205 -1.30 14.76 -1.48
CA PHE A 205 -2.18 14.70 -0.32
C PHE A 205 -1.37 14.48 0.94
N LEU A 206 -1.70 15.25 1.98
CA LEU A 206 -1.20 15.04 3.34
C LEU A 206 -2.37 14.69 4.24
N THR A 207 -2.15 13.76 5.18
CA THR A 207 -3.16 13.35 6.14
C THR A 207 -2.49 12.92 7.44
N TYR A 208 -3.16 13.14 8.56
CA TYR A 208 -2.87 12.41 9.78
C TYR A 208 -3.77 11.16 9.80
N ALA A 209 -3.15 9.99 9.83
CA ALA A 209 -3.85 8.71 9.87
C ALA A 209 -3.78 8.12 11.27
N ASP A 210 -4.93 7.69 11.79
CA ASP A 210 -4.98 6.82 12.97
C ASP A 210 -4.30 5.48 12.66
N ASN A 211 -3.75 4.81 13.67
CA ASN A 211 -3.05 3.52 13.53
C ASN A 211 -3.86 2.47 12.76
N TYR A 212 -5.18 2.41 12.98
CA TYR A 212 -6.09 1.49 12.27
C TYR A 212 -6.28 1.84 10.78
N ALA A 213 -6.05 3.10 10.39
CA ALA A 213 -6.22 3.59 9.02
C ALA A 213 -4.93 3.55 8.19
N ILE A 214 -3.75 3.38 8.82
CA ILE A 214 -2.45 3.36 8.12
C ILE A 214 -2.46 2.32 7.00
N GLY A 215 -2.98 1.11 7.25
CA GLY A 215 -3.05 0.05 6.23
C GLY A 215 -3.92 0.44 5.03
N TYR A 216 -5.02 1.16 5.26
CA TYR A 216 -5.86 1.69 4.18
C TYR A 216 -5.09 2.72 3.35
N PHE A 217 -4.49 3.72 3.99
CA PHE A 217 -3.74 4.78 3.31
C PHE A 217 -2.51 4.23 2.57
N LYS A 218 -1.77 3.28 3.14
CA LYS A 218 -0.68 2.56 2.45
C LYS A 218 -1.18 1.92 1.15
N LYS A 219 -2.31 1.21 1.18
CA LYS A 219 -2.94 0.62 -0.03
C LYS A 219 -3.38 1.68 -1.04
N GLN A 220 -3.65 2.91 -0.61
CA GLN A 220 -3.95 4.04 -1.49
C GLN A 220 -2.70 4.79 -1.97
N GLY A 221 -1.49 4.29 -1.71
CA GLY A 221 -0.24 4.92 -2.14
C GLY A 221 0.21 6.09 -1.26
N PHE A 222 -0.16 6.07 0.03
CA PHE A 222 0.43 6.95 1.02
C PHE A 222 1.65 6.29 1.68
N THR A 223 2.66 7.09 2.00
CA THR A 223 3.85 6.69 2.75
C THR A 223 3.99 7.54 4.01
N LYS A 224 4.70 7.02 5.02
CA LYS A 224 5.10 7.80 6.21
C LYS A 224 6.23 8.80 5.88
N GLU A 225 6.95 8.57 4.79
CA GLU A 225 8.03 9.44 4.35
C GLU A 225 7.48 10.69 3.67
N ILE A 226 7.67 11.85 4.31
CA ILE A 226 7.19 13.12 3.79
C ILE A 226 8.30 13.75 2.95
N THR A 227 8.20 13.60 1.63
CA THR A 227 9.16 14.18 0.69
C THR A 227 8.88 15.66 0.39
N LEU A 228 7.68 16.15 0.72
CA LEU A 228 7.32 17.55 0.55
C LEU A 228 8.03 18.43 1.60
N GLU A 229 8.68 19.50 1.15
CA GLU A 229 9.46 20.39 2.02
C GLU A 229 8.60 20.94 3.17
N LYS A 230 9.13 20.92 4.40
CA LYS A 230 8.42 21.36 5.61
C LYS A 230 7.85 22.78 5.48
N SER A 231 8.55 23.71 4.82
CA SER A 231 8.09 25.09 4.59
C SER A 231 6.78 25.19 3.77
N ILE A 232 6.45 24.15 3.01
CA ILE A 232 5.24 24.08 2.17
C ILE A 232 4.01 23.77 3.02
N TRP A 233 4.12 22.90 4.03
CA TRP A 233 2.95 22.35 4.72
C TRP A 233 2.92 22.60 6.24
N MET A 234 4.08 22.80 6.87
CA MET A 234 4.18 22.99 8.31
C MET A 234 3.47 24.28 8.72
N GLY A 235 2.58 24.19 9.71
CA GLY A 235 1.71 25.30 10.15
C GLY A 235 0.44 25.52 9.32
N TYR A 236 0.27 24.80 8.19
CA TYR A 236 -0.94 24.87 7.37
C TYR A 236 -1.94 23.75 7.65
N ILE A 237 -1.42 22.55 7.91
CA ILE A 237 -2.22 21.38 8.29
C ILE A 237 -2.41 21.32 9.81
N LYS A 238 -3.40 20.55 10.26
CA LYS A 238 -3.66 20.33 11.68
C LYS A 238 -2.94 19.10 12.18
N ASP A 239 -2.26 19.26 13.31
CA ASP A 239 -1.63 18.16 14.03
C ASP A 239 -2.68 17.47 14.91
N TYR A 240 -2.73 16.15 14.84
CA TYR A 240 -3.62 15.33 15.64
C TYR A 240 -2.80 14.42 16.55
N GLU A 241 -3.05 14.51 17.86
CA GLU A 241 -2.37 13.70 18.86
C GLU A 241 -2.61 12.21 18.59
N GLY A 242 -1.53 11.43 18.48
CA GLY A 242 -1.59 10.00 18.18
C GLY A 242 -1.88 9.65 16.71
N GLY A 243 -1.94 10.63 15.81
CA GLY A 243 -2.00 10.41 14.37
C GLY A 243 -0.61 10.30 13.76
N THR A 244 -0.44 9.43 12.76
CA THR A 244 0.78 9.36 11.94
C THR A 244 0.60 10.21 10.69
N ILE A 245 1.49 11.18 10.46
CA ILE A 245 1.49 11.94 9.20
C ILE A 245 1.84 11.02 8.03
N MET A 246 1.09 11.14 6.94
CA MET A 246 1.32 10.37 5.72
C MET A 246 1.14 11.25 4.47
N GLN A 247 1.97 11.00 3.46
CA GLN A 247 1.94 11.69 2.17
C GLN A 247 1.58 10.74 1.03
N CYS A 248 0.68 11.17 0.14
CA CYS A 248 0.47 10.56 -1.18
C CYS A 248 0.94 11.51 -2.28
N SER A 249 1.83 11.02 -3.13
CA SER A 249 2.29 11.73 -4.33
C SER A 249 1.56 11.14 -5.54
N MET A 250 0.71 11.92 -6.19
CA MET A 250 -0.09 11.44 -7.32
C MET A 250 0.77 11.25 -8.58
N LEU A 251 0.42 10.24 -9.37
CA LEU A 251 1.08 9.98 -10.64
C LEU A 251 0.40 10.83 -11.75
N PRO A 252 1.18 11.62 -12.52
CA PRO A 252 0.62 12.63 -13.41
C PRO A 252 -0.19 12.02 -14.57
N LYS A 253 0.31 10.95 -15.18
CA LYS A 253 -0.24 10.40 -16.43
C LYS A 253 -1.41 9.42 -16.24
N ILE A 254 -1.65 8.91 -15.03
CA ILE A 254 -2.63 7.82 -14.83
C ILE A 254 -4.01 8.35 -14.45
N ARG A 255 -5.07 7.69 -14.92
CA ARG A 255 -6.43 7.86 -14.36
C ARG A 255 -6.65 6.77 -13.32
N TYR A 256 -6.83 7.15 -12.06
CA TYR A 256 -6.92 6.23 -10.92
C TYR A 256 -8.13 5.29 -11.02
N LEU A 257 -9.26 5.76 -11.55
CA LEU A 257 -10.44 4.92 -11.82
C LEU A 257 -10.16 3.80 -12.84
N GLN A 258 -9.14 3.96 -13.69
CA GLN A 258 -8.75 2.98 -14.71
C GLN A 258 -7.54 2.14 -14.31
N VAL A 259 -6.91 2.41 -13.16
CA VAL A 259 -5.71 1.69 -12.70
C VAL A 259 -5.87 0.18 -12.75
N PRO A 260 -6.98 -0.42 -12.28
CA PRO A 260 -7.14 -1.87 -12.35
C PRO A 260 -7.06 -2.43 -13.78
N ARG A 261 -7.65 -1.73 -14.76
CA ARG A 261 -7.58 -2.11 -16.18
C ARG A 261 -6.18 -1.87 -16.77
N ILE A 262 -5.53 -0.78 -16.38
CA ILE A 262 -4.16 -0.46 -16.83
C ILE A 262 -3.18 -1.53 -16.35
N LEU A 263 -3.24 -1.90 -15.08
CA LEU A 263 -2.38 -2.94 -14.49
C LEU A 263 -2.61 -4.30 -15.14
N GLN A 264 -3.86 -4.66 -15.40
CA GLN A 264 -4.21 -5.91 -16.08
C GLN A 264 -3.61 -5.96 -17.51
N LYS A 265 -3.76 -4.87 -18.28
CA LYS A 265 -3.14 -4.75 -19.62
C LYS A 265 -1.61 -4.81 -19.57
N GLN A 266 -0.99 -4.15 -18.59
CA GLN A 266 0.46 -4.21 -18.40
C GLN A 266 0.93 -5.64 -18.08
N LYS A 267 0.22 -6.33 -17.18
CA LYS A 267 0.48 -7.73 -16.84
C LYS A 267 0.39 -8.63 -18.07
N GLU A 268 -0.62 -8.45 -18.90
CA GLU A 268 -0.77 -9.20 -20.16
C GLU A 268 0.34 -8.93 -21.15
N ALA A 269 0.74 -7.67 -21.33
CA ALA A 269 1.85 -7.33 -22.22
C ALA A 269 3.15 -8.00 -21.77
N VAL A 270 3.43 -7.99 -20.46
CA VAL A 270 4.58 -8.70 -19.87
C VAL A 270 4.44 -10.21 -20.09
N MET A 271 3.26 -10.79 -19.81
CA MET A 271 3.02 -12.22 -20.01
C MET A 271 3.12 -12.65 -21.47
N ALA A 272 2.70 -11.82 -22.42
CA ALA A 272 2.85 -12.07 -23.85
C ALA A 272 4.33 -12.12 -24.25
N LYS A 273 5.14 -11.17 -23.77
CA LYS A 273 6.58 -11.17 -23.99
C LYS A 273 7.27 -12.38 -23.34
N ILE A 274 6.85 -12.74 -22.11
CA ILE A 274 7.32 -13.95 -21.44
C ILE A 274 6.98 -15.18 -22.26
N ARG A 275 5.74 -15.34 -22.74
CA ARG A 275 5.32 -16.51 -23.55
C ARG A 275 6.08 -16.65 -24.86
N ALA A 276 6.49 -15.54 -25.48
CA ALA A 276 7.27 -15.56 -26.72
C ALA A 276 8.66 -16.22 -26.54
N VAL A 277 9.22 -16.17 -25.33
CA VAL A 277 10.55 -16.73 -25.02
C VAL A 277 10.46 -17.98 -24.14
N SER A 278 9.49 -18.02 -23.25
CA SER A 278 9.35 -19.01 -22.20
C SER A 278 8.51 -20.20 -22.66
N LYS A 279 9.10 -21.39 -22.52
CA LYS A 279 8.42 -22.67 -22.74
C LYS A 279 7.65 -23.17 -21.50
N SER A 280 7.59 -22.38 -20.44
CA SER A 280 6.97 -22.76 -19.16
C SER A 280 5.47 -23.05 -19.22
N HIS A 281 4.79 -22.62 -20.30
CA HIS A 281 3.36 -22.85 -20.52
C HIS A 281 3.08 -24.21 -21.18
N LEU A 282 4.11 -24.93 -21.65
CA LEU A 282 3.97 -26.26 -22.23
C LEU A 282 3.71 -27.27 -21.11
N VAL A 283 2.56 -27.94 -21.18
CA VAL A 283 2.23 -29.04 -20.27
C VAL A 283 2.83 -30.32 -20.83
N HIS A 284 3.81 -30.89 -20.13
CA HIS A 284 4.44 -32.16 -20.51
C HIS A 284 3.66 -33.33 -19.92
N ALA A 285 3.52 -34.41 -20.70
CA ALA A 285 2.95 -35.66 -20.20
C ALA A 285 3.80 -36.24 -19.06
N PRO A 286 3.19 -36.98 -18.11
CA PRO A 286 3.96 -37.66 -17.07
C PRO A 286 4.97 -38.65 -17.69
N PRO A 287 6.12 -38.87 -17.03
CA PRO A 287 7.10 -39.87 -17.45
C PRO A 287 6.46 -41.24 -17.68
N ALA A 288 6.83 -41.92 -18.77
CA ALA A 288 6.28 -43.24 -19.11
C ALA A 288 6.51 -44.30 -18.02
N GLN A 289 7.58 -44.12 -17.23
CA GLN A 289 7.93 -44.96 -16.09
C GLN A 289 6.86 -44.95 -14.99
N TRP A 290 6.05 -43.87 -14.89
CA TRP A 290 4.98 -43.76 -13.91
C TRP A 290 3.68 -44.48 -14.30
N LYS A 291 3.64 -45.14 -15.46
CA LYS A 291 2.44 -45.84 -15.96
C LYS A 291 1.92 -46.92 -15.00
N ASN A 292 2.80 -47.56 -14.23
CA ASN A 292 2.47 -48.64 -13.28
C ASN A 292 2.64 -48.23 -11.80
N GLY A 293 2.74 -46.93 -11.51
CA GLY A 293 2.96 -46.41 -10.15
C GLY A 293 4.09 -45.39 -10.09
N ILE A 294 4.09 -44.56 -9.05
CA ILE A 294 5.10 -43.51 -8.85
C ILE A 294 6.42 -44.16 -8.44
N CYS A 295 7.49 -43.88 -9.18
CA CYS A 295 8.86 -44.28 -8.86
C CYS A 295 9.80 -43.07 -8.92
N GLU A 296 10.93 -43.15 -8.22
CA GLU A 296 11.96 -42.12 -8.28
C GLU A 296 12.62 -42.11 -9.67
N ILE A 297 12.75 -40.93 -10.27
CA ILE A 297 13.34 -40.72 -11.59
C ILE A 297 14.33 -39.58 -11.46
N ASP A 298 15.54 -39.75 -12.00
CA ASP A 298 16.49 -38.65 -12.14
C ASP A 298 15.89 -37.56 -13.04
N PRO A 299 15.66 -36.34 -12.52
CA PRO A 299 15.08 -35.24 -13.30
C PRO A 299 15.89 -34.88 -14.55
N MET A 300 17.20 -35.12 -14.57
CA MET A 300 18.06 -34.81 -15.73
C MET A 300 17.82 -35.75 -16.92
N LEU A 301 17.20 -36.92 -16.69
CA LEU A 301 16.81 -37.84 -17.75
C LEU A 301 15.52 -37.42 -18.46
N ILE A 302 14.76 -36.49 -17.88
CA ILE A 302 13.52 -35.98 -18.48
C ILE A 302 13.90 -34.88 -19.48
N PRO A 303 13.69 -35.08 -20.80
CA PRO A 303 14.17 -34.14 -21.83
C PRO A 303 13.63 -32.72 -21.65
N ALA A 304 12.39 -32.58 -21.18
CA ALA A 304 11.76 -31.29 -20.90
C ALA A 304 12.45 -30.53 -19.76
N ILE A 305 12.80 -31.23 -18.67
CA ILE A 305 13.50 -30.63 -17.52
C ILE A 305 14.91 -30.21 -17.94
N LYS A 306 15.64 -31.09 -18.63
CA LYS A 306 16.97 -30.76 -19.17
C LYS A 306 16.93 -29.55 -20.11
N ALA A 307 15.95 -29.48 -21.01
CA ALA A 307 15.79 -28.36 -21.94
C ALA A 307 15.38 -27.04 -21.27
N SER A 308 14.80 -27.09 -20.08
CA SER A 308 14.44 -25.89 -19.30
C SER A 308 15.65 -25.20 -18.65
N GLY A 309 16.82 -25.84 -18.66
CA GLY A 309 18.00 -25.36 -17.92
C GLY A 309 17.89 -25.56 -16.41
N TRP A 310 16.95 -26.40 -15.96
CA TRP A 310 16.81 -26.78 -14.56
C TRP A 310 18.08 -27.47 -14.07
N SER A 311 18.46 -27.19 -12.82
CA SER A 311 19.55 -27.85 -12.12
C SER A 311 19.13 -28.18 -10.69
N PRO A 312 19.71 -29.24 -10.08
CA PRO A 312 19.44 -29.57 -8.68
C PRO A 312 19.68 -28.40 -7.72
N SER A 313 20.71 -27.59 -7.97
CA SER A 313 21.02 -26.39 -7.18
C SER A 313 19.94 -25.31 -7.28
N MET A 314 19.32 -25.12 -8.45
CA MET A 314 18.19 -24.19 -8.60
C MET A 314 16.95 -24.66 -7.84
N ASP A 315 16.68 -25.97 -7.85
CA ASP A 315 15.57 -26.57 -7.11
C ASP A 315 15.78 -26.41 -5.61
N GLU A 316 16.99 -26.70 -5.12
CA GLU A 316 17.38 -26.52 -3.72
C GLU A 316 17.19 -25.06 -3.27
N LEU A 317 17.67 -24.09 -4.04
CA LEU A 317 17.44 -22.66 -3.78
C LEU A 317 15.95 -22.29 -3.77
N SER A 318 15.14 -22.88 -4.66
CA SER A 318 13.70 -22.59 -4.74
C SER A 318 12.89 -23.16 -3.57
N ARG A 319 13.40 -24.23 -2.95
CA ARG A 319 12.81 -24.88 -1.78
C ARG A 319 13.29 -24.27 -0.46
N GLN A 320 14.35 -23.46 -0.50
CA GLN A 320 14.79 -22.75 0.70
C GLN A 320 13.67 -21.80 1.16
N PRO A 321 13.22 -21.92 2.41
CA PRO A 321 12.25 -20.99 2.96
C PRO A 321 12.86 -19.60 2.93
N ARG A 322 12.09 -18.64 2.40
CA ARG A 322 12.53 -17.26 2.23
C ARG A 322 12.95 -16.61 3.56
N HIS A 323 12.24 -16.96 4.62
CA HIS A 323 12.46 -16.46 5.97
C HIS A 323 12.70 -17.62 6.93
N GLY A 324 13.30 -17.31 8.08
CA GLY A 324 13.52 -18.30 9.14
C GLY A 324 12.22 -18.93 9.67
N PRO A 325 12.31 -20.10 10.34
CA PRO A 325 11.15 -20.87 10.80
C PRO A 325 10.23 -20.09 11.77
N ASN A 326 10.78 -19.11 12.50
CA ASN A 326 10.06 -18.31 13.49
C ASN A 326 9.48 -17.01 12.93
N TYR A 327 9.74 -16.67 11.66
CA TYR A 327 9.43 -15.36 11.09
C TYR A 327 7.94 -14.97 11.25
N ASN A 328 7.04 -15.89 10.92
CA ASN A 328 5.60 -15.61 10.97
C ASN A 328 5.12 -15.38 12.41
N GLN A 329 5.57 -16.19 13.37
CA GLN A 329 5.23 -16.01 14.78
C GLN A 329 5.79 -14.69 15.33
N LEU A 330 7.03 -14.32 14.97
CA LEU A 330 7.62 -13.04 15.36
C LEU A 330 6.89 -11.86 14.73
N LEU A 331 6.47 -11.98 13.47
CA LEU A 331 5.69 -10.97 12.78
C LEU A 331 4.32 -10.75 13.44
N HIS A 332 3.64 -11.83 13.84
CA HIS A 332 2.39 -11.74 14.60
C HIS A 332 2.60 -11.05 15.95
N LEU A 333 3.62 -11.47 16.71
CA LEU A 333 3.94 -10.86 18.00
C LEU A 333 4.26 -9.36 17.87
N LEU A 334 5.07 -8.98 16.87
CA LEU A 334 5.41 -7.58 16.60
C LEU A 334 4.17 -6.77 16.24
N ASN A 335 3.29 -7.29 15.37
CA ASN A 335 2.04 -6.62 15.01
C ASN A 335 1.13 -6.42 16.23
N ASP A 336 1.01 -7.41 17.11
CA ASP A 336 0.22 -7.30 18.34
C ASP A 336 0.80 -6.22 19.27
N MET A 337 2.12 -6.17 19.42
CA MET A 337 2.80 -5.14 20.19
C MET A 337 2.59 -3.75 19.59
N GLN A 338 2.75 -3.57 18.28
CA GLN A 338 2.56 -2.30 17.58
C GLN A 338 1.11 -1.78 17.69
N ASN A 339 0.12 -2.68 17.74
CA ASN A 339 -1.29 -2.33 17.85
C ASN A 339 -1.77 -2.10 19.30
N HIS A 340 -0.93 -2.41 20.29
CA HIS A 340 -1.28 -2.22 21.69
C HIS A 340 -1.38 -0.72 22.05
N THR A 341 -2.36 -0.35 22.87
CA THR A 341 -2.64 1.07 23.22
C THR A 341 -1.48 1.79 23.92
N SER A 342 -0.57 1.05 24.54
CA SER A 342 0.62 1.58 25.22
C SER A 342 1.88 1.62 24.34
N ALA A 343 1.78 1.29 23.05
CA ALA A 343 2.93 1.26 22.14
C ALA A 343 3.30 2.61 21.52
N TRP A 344 2.45 3.62 21.67
CA TRP A 344 2.62 4.93 21.01
C TRP A 344 4.01 5.59 21.22
N PRO A 345 4.71 5.50 22.38
CA PRO A 345 6.03 6.12 22.51
C PRO A 345 7.15 5.35 21.82
N PHE A 346 6.90 4.08 21.50
CA PHE A 346 7.90 3.13 20.99
C PHE A 346 7.67 2.81 19.52
N ALA A 347 6.69 3.47 18.88
CA ALA A 347 6.30 3.19 17.51
C ALA A 347 7.36 3.64 16.49
N GLN A 348 8.18 4.63 16.82
CA GLN A 348 9.22 5.23 15.98
C GLN A 348 10.45 5.58 16.84
N PRO A 349 11.64 5.78 16.24
CA PRO A 349 12.80 6.27 16.97
C PRO A 349 12.52 7.62 17.64
N VAL A 350 13.14 7.86 18.80
CA VAL A 350 13.02 9.15 19.51
C VAL A 350 13.62 10.27 18.67
N ASN A 351 12.85 11.31 18.39
CA ASN A 351 13.33 12.42 17.57
C ASN A 351 14.39 13.25 18.31
N LYS A 352 15.62 13.32 17.78
CA LYS A 352 16.72 14.10 18.35
C LYS A 352 16.42 15.60 18.44
N ASP A 353 15.62 16.14 17.52
CA ASP A 353 15.27 17.56 17.52
C ASP A 353 14.29 17.90 18.66
N GLU A 354 13.47 16.92 19.08
CA GLU A 354 12.50 17.08 20.17
C GLU A 354 13.10 16.73 21.54
N VAL A 355 14.03 15.77 21.58
CA VAL A 355 14.70 15.30 22.79
C VAL A 355 16.23 15.33 22.58
N PRO A 356 16.88 16.50 22.73
CA PRO A 356 18.27 16.70 22.30
C PRO A 356 19.32 15.84 23.01
N ASP A 357 19.12 15.55 24.30
CA ASP A 357 20.05 14.81 25.15
C ASP A 357 19.81 13.28 25.13
N TYR A 358 18.75 12.81 24.47
CA TYR A 358 18.36 11.39 24.50
C TYR A 358 19.49 10.46 24.08
N TYR A 359 20.12 10.75 22.93
CA TYR A 359 21.20 9.94 22.36
C TYR A 359 22.55 10.13 23.08
N GLU A 360 22.64 11.10 23.99
CA GLU A 360 23.79 11.22 24.91
C GLU A 360 23.65 10.23 26.06
N VAL A 361 22.42 10.00 26.54
CA VAL A 361 22.11 9.10 27.66
C VAL A 361 21.92 7.64 27.21
N ILE A 362 21.22 7.44 26.10
CA ILE A 362 20.88 6.13 25.51
C ILE A 362 21.83 5.84 24.36
N LYS A 363 22.66 4.80 24.54
CA LYS A 363 23.72 4.44 23.58
C LYS A 363 23.27 3.44 22.52
N GLU A 364 22.32 2.57 22.86
CA GLU A 364 21.76 1.55 21.97
C GLU A 364 20.26 1.78 21.84
N PRO A 365 19.81 2.75 21.02
CA PRO A 365 18.39 3.03 20.83
C PRO A 365 17.69 1.86 20.12
N MET A 366 16.43 1.63 20.45
CA MET A 366 15.57 0.63 19.79
C MET A 366 14.12 1.10 19.83
N ASP A 367 13.35 0.71 18.82
CA ASP A 367 11.92 0.99 18.67
C ASP A 367 11.24 -0.06 17.78
N LEU A 368 9.91 -0.10 17.79
CA LEU A 368 9.13 -1.12 17.11
C LEU A 368 9.19 -1.05 15.58
N SER A 369 9.53 0.11 14.99
CA SER A 369 9.70 0.21 13.53
C SER A 369 11.10 -0.25 13.10
N THR A 370 12.13 0.02 13.90
CA THR A 370 13.46 -0.58 13.71
C THR A 370 13.40 -2.11 13.85
N MET A 371 12.63 -2.63 14.82
CA MET A 371 12.38 -4.07 14.94
C MET A 371 11.64 -4.64 13.72
N GLU A 372 10.68 -3.92 13.14
CA GLU A 372 9.97 -4.32 11.92
C GLU A 372 10.95 -4.47 10.75
N GLU A 373 11.83 -3.49 10.55
CA GLU A 373 12.87 -3.54 9.52
C GLU A 373 13.86 -4.70 9.76
N ARG A 374 14.29 -4.91 11.00
CA ARG A 374 15.20 -6.01 11.36
C ARG A 374 14.56 -7.37 11.09
N LEU A 375 13.29 -7.54 11.41
CA LEU A 375 12.55 -8.77 11.14
C LEU A 375 12.43 -9.04 9.63
N GLN A 376 12.05 -8.04 8.84
CA GLN A 376 11.93 -8.15 7.38
C GLN A 376 13.24 -8.55 6.68
N ASN A 377 14.37 -8.20 7.28
CA ASN A 377 15.71 -8.54 6.80
C ASN A 377 16.31 -9.81 7.47
N ASP A 378 15.48 -10.64 8.11
CA ASP A 378 15.87 -11.91 8.75
C ASP A 378 16.95 -11.75 9.84
N LEU A 379 17.00 -10.60 10.53
CA LEU A 379 17.97 -10.33 11.60
C LEU A 379 17.56 -10.88 12.97
N TYR A 380 16.49 -11.67 13.04
CA TYR A 380 16.04 -12.40 14.24
C TYR A 380 16.02 -13.91 13.98
N PRO A 381 17.19 -14.56 13.90
CA PRO A 381 17.27 -16.00 13.66
C PRO A 381 16.64 -16.80 14.80
N ARG A 382 16.64 -16.27 16.02
CA ARG A 382 16.04 -16.89 17.20
C ARG A 382 15.09 -15.92 17.93
N PRO A 383 14.04 -16.42 18.59
CA PRO A 383 13.09 -15.58 19.32
C PRO A 383 13.75 -14.73 20.42
N GLU A 384 14.82 -15.23 21.03
CA GLU A 384 15.59 -14.52 22.06
C GLU A 384 16.23 -13.24 21.54
N ASP A 385 16.62 -13.21 20.26
CA ASP A 385 17.20 -12.03 19.63
C ASP A 385 16.13 -10.93 19.49
N PHE A 386 14.87 -11.30 19.18
CA PHE A 386 13.72 -10.39 19.15
C PHE A 386 13.32 -9.92 20.56
N ILE A 387 13.32 -10.82 21.54
CA ILE A 387 13.02 -10.51 22.94
C ILE A 387 14.05 -9.52 23.49
N LYS A 388 15.33 -9.70 23.16
CA LYS A 388 16.40 -8.79 23.57
C LYS A 388 16.16 -7.36 23.07
N ASP A 389 15.84 -7.19 21.79
CA ASP A 389 15.55 -5.86 21.23
C ASP A 389 14.25 -5.27 21.82
N SER A 390 13.23 -6.11 22.08
CA SER A 390 12.01 -5.67 22.76
C SER A 390 12.29 -5.17 24.19
N LYS A 391 13.08 -5.91 24.97
CA LYS A 391 13.48 -5.52 26.32
C LYS A 391 14.31 -4.23 26.30
N LEU A 392 15.18 -4.06 25.30
CA LEU A 392 15.98 -2.85 25.13
C LEU A 392 15.09 -1.60 24.98
N ILE A 393 13.94 -1.69 24.29
CA ILE A 393 12.96 -0.59 24.24
C ILE A 393 12.52 -0.18 25.65
N PHE A 394 12.12 -1.15 26.47
CA PHE A 394 11.57 -0.90 27.80
C PHE A 394 12.64 -0.43 28.79
N ASP A 395 13.82 -1.02 28.74
CA ASP A 395 14.95 -0.68 29.61
C ASP A 395 15.49 0.72 29.29
N ASN A 396 15.62 1.07 28.00
CA ASN A 396 15.98 2.43 27.60
C ASN A 396 14.93 3.44 28.06
N CYS A 397 13.64 3.10 27.93
CA CYS A 397 12.57 3.96 28.42
C CYS A 397 12.67 4.22 29.91
N ARG A 398 12.90 3.19 30.74
CA ARG A 398 13.06 3.31 32.20
C ARG A 398 14.37 3.98 32.62
N LYS A 399 15.43 3.82 31.83
CA LYS A 399 16.72 4.48 32.07
C LYS A 399 16.63 5.99 31.86
N TYR A 400 15.91 6.43 30.83
CA TYR A 400 15.78 7.85 30.50
C TYR A 400 14.64 8.53 31.26
N ASN A 401 13.52 7.85 31.50
CA ASN A 401 12.31 8.43 32.08
C ASN A 401 12.07 7.97 33.53
N ASN A 402 11.61 8.88 34.38
CA ASN A 402 11.17 8.55 35.75
C ASN A 402 9.94 7.61 35.73
N GLU A 403 9.84 6.71 36.72
CA GLU A 403 8.76 5.71 36.84
C GLU A 403 7.34 6.29 36.87
N THR A 404 7.20 7.53 37.35
CA THR A 404 5.89 8.21 37.44
C THR A 404 5.37 8.70 36.08
N THR A 405 6.24 8.79 35.08
CA THR A 405 5.92 9.31 33.74
C THR A 405 4.95 8.40 32.98
N PRO A 406 4.16 8.97 32.06
CA PRO A 406 3.34 8.18 31.13
C PRO A 406 4.18 7.19 30.30
N TYR A 407 5.41 7.54 29.95
CA TYR A 407 6.34 6.71 29.18
C TYR A 407 6.72 5.44 29.93
N ALA A 408 7.21 5.56 31.17
CA ALA A 408 7.57 4.40 31.99
C ALA A 408 6.36 3.48 32.27
N LYS A 409 5.18 4.07 32.50
CA LYS A 409 3.92 3.30 32.64
C LYS A 409 3.55 2.56 31.35
N SER A 410 3.74 3.18 30.19
CA SER A 410 3.51 2.56 28.90
C SER A 410 4.49 1.41 28.63
N ALA A 411 5.78 1.57 28.95
CA ALA A 411 6.79 0.52 28.84
C ALA A 411 6.39 -0.71 29.65
N ASN A 412 6.06 -0.53 30.93
CA ASN A 412 5.67 -1.64 31.81
C ASN A 412 4.41 -2.37 31.33
N LYS A 413 3.42 -1.64 30.78
CA LYS A 413 2.21 -2.25 30.22
C LYS A 413 2.50 -3.05 28.95
N LEU A 414 3.29 -2.50 28.04
CA LEU A 414 3.61 -3.16 26.78
C LEU A 414 4.52 -4.38 27.00
N GLU A 415 5.49 -4.29 27.90
CA GLU A 415 6.35 -5.42 28.29
C GLU A 415 5.52 -6.56 28.88
N LYS A 416 4.62 -6.25 29.82
CA LYS A 416 3.70 -7.25 30.38
C LYS A 416 2.84 -7.92 29.30
N PHE A 417 2.34 -7.13 28.34
CA PHE A 417 1.56 -7.65 27.22
C PHE A 417 2.39 -8.57 26.33
N MET A 418 3.63 -8.18 25.99
CA MET A 418 4.56 -9.00 25.22
C MET A 418 4.78 -10.36 25.90
N TRP A 419 5.07 -10.38 27.20
CA TRP A 419 5.27 -11.62 27.94
C TRP A 419 4.02 -12.51 27.98
N GLN A 420 2.83 -11.92 28.07
CA GLN A 420 1.57 -12.66 27.95
C GLN A 420 1.43 -13.32 26.57
N GLN A 421 1.78 -12.61 25.49
CA GLN A 421 1.74 -13.19 24.15
C GLN A 421 2.77 -14.31 23.97
N ILE A 422 4.02 -14.11 24.44
CA ILE A 422 5.08 -15.14 24.39
C ILE A 422 4.64 -16.41 25.14
N LYS A 423 4.03 -16.26 26.32
CA LYS A 423 3.53 -17.39 27.11
C LYS A 423 2.43 -18.19 26.40
N ASN A 424 1.62 -17.53 25.57
CA ASN A 424 0.56 -18.18 24.81
C ASN A 424 1.08 -18.95 23.58
N ILE A 425 2.35 -18.76 23.22
CA ILE A 425 3.01 -19.50 22.14
C ILE A 425 3.65 -20.75 22.77
N PRO A 426 3.12 -21.97 22.54
CA PRO A 426 3.59 -23.18 23.23
C PRO A 426 5.10 -23.39 23.13
N GLU A 427 5.67 -23.15 21.95
CA GLU A 427 7.08 -23.31 21.63
C GLU A 427 7.99 -22.35 22.42
N TRP A 428 7.48 -21.17 22.79
CA TRP A 428 8.24 -20.10 23.44
C TRP A 428 7.82 -19.86 24.88
N SER A 429 6.88 -20.64 25.40
CA SER A 429 6.37 -20.52 26.78
C SER A 429 7.48 -20.57 27.84
N HIS A 430 8.56 -21.30 27.57
CA HIS A 430 9.75 -21.40 28.43
C HIS A 430 10.64 -20.15 28.43
N LEU A 431 10.49 -19.26 27.43
CA LEU A 431 11.20 -17.99 27.33
C LEU A 431 10.48 -16.87 28.09
N ALA A 432 9.23 -17.07 28.50
CA ALA A 432 8.45 -16.05 29.20
C ALA A 432 8.95 -15.85 30.64
N GLU A 433 9.19 -14.59 31.01
CA GLU A 433 9.57 -14.18 32.37
C GLU A 433 8.35 -13.96 33.30
#